data_AF-A0A2V6KCG4-F1
#
_entry.id   AF-A0A2V6KCG4-F1
#
_cell.length_a   1.000
_cell.length_b   1.000
_cell.length_c   1.000
_cell.angle_alpha   90.00
_cell.angle_beta   90.00
_cell.angle_gamma   90.00
#
_symmetry.space_group_name_H-M   'P 1'
#
loop_
_entity.id
_entity.type
_entity.pdbx_description
1 polymer ?
#
loop_
_entity_poly.entity_id
_entity_poly.type
_entity_poly.pdbx_seq_one_letter_code
_entity_poly.pdbx_strand_id
1 'polypeptide(L)' 'LVVHGQNDYRLDVSQGFDLFTTLQVLKVPSKMLYFPDEGHWVLKPQNSQLWYKTVNDWVDQWCKK' A
#
# COMPACT_ATOMS: atom_id res chain seq x y z
N LEU A 1 6.68 -0.01 -2.09
CA LEU A 1 5.38 -0.41 -1.50
C LEU A 1 4.39 0.71 -1.75
N VAL A 2 3.27 0.41 -2.43
CA VAL A 2 2.14 1.33 -2.63
C VAL A 2 1.01 0.85 -1.71
N VAL A 3 0.40 1.76 -0.96
CA VAL A 3 -0.69 1.47 -0.02
C VAL A 3 -1.86 2.40 -0.32
N HIS A 4 -3.07 1.86 -0.48
CA HIS A 4 -4.26 2.68 -0.77
C HIS A 4 -5.53 2.08 -0.16
N GLY A 5 -6.41 2.95 0.34
CA GLY A 5 -7.74 2.59 0.84
C GLY A 5 -8.85 3.01 -0.12
N GLN A 6 -9.81 2.12 -0.39
CA GLN A 6 -10.89 2.37 -1.36
C GLN A 6 -11.77 3.58 -1.01
N ASN A 7 -11.95 3.85 0.27
CA ASN A 7 -12.81 4.92 0.77
C ASN A 7 -12.02 6.22 1.06
N ASP A 8 -10.84 6.39 0.46
CA ASP A 8 -10.11 7.65 0.54
C ASP A 8 -10.72 8.68 -0.42
N TYR A 9 -11.66 9.46 0.09
CA TYR A 9 -12.31 10.53 -0.69
C TYR A 9 -11.42 11.78 -0.91
N ARG A 10 -10.19 11.79 -0.38
CA ARG A 10 -9.22 12.85 -0.68
C ARG A 10 -8.40 12.54 -1.93
N LEU A 11 -8.21 11.25 -2.23
CA LEU A 11 -7.47 10.78 -3.40
C LEU A 11 -8.05 9.46 -3.90
N ASP A 12 -8.62 9.50 -5.11
CA ASP A 12 -9.23 8.33 -5.72
C ASP A 12 -8.27 7.14 -5.83
N VAL A 13 -8.82 5.92 -5.67
CA VAL A 13 -8.05 4.67 -5.68
C VAL A 13 -7.31 4.43 -7.01
N SER A 14 -7.81 4.99 -8.12
CA SER A 14 -7.14 4.92 -9.42
C SER A 14 -5.70 5.43 -9.36
N GLN A 15 -5.42 6.49 -8.59
CA GLN A 15 -4.08 7.06 -8.47
C GLN A 15 -3.07 6.05 -7.89
N GLY A 16 -3.50 5.25 -6.91
CA GLY A 16 -2.68 4.16 -6.36
C GLY A 16 -2.43 3.05 -7.38
N PHE A 17 -3.46 2.66 -8.14
CA PHE A 17 -3.34 1.62 -9.17
C PHE A 17 -2.54 2.08 -10.39
N ASP A 18 -2.67 3.33 -10.81
CA ASP A 18 -1.93 3.92 -11.93
C ASP A 18 -0.43 3.97 -11.60
N LEU A 19 -0.08 4.42 -10.39
CA LEU A 19 1.31 4.38 -9.91
C LEU A 19 1.84 2.95 -9.88
N PHE A 20 1.09 2.02 -9.28
CA PHE A 20 1.53 0.62 -9.21
C PHE A 20 1.72 0.01 -10.61
N THR A 21 0.77 0.23 -11.51
CA THR A 21 0.86 -0.23 -12.91
C THR A 21 2.09 0.34 -13.61
N THR A 22 2.36 1.64 -13.42
CA THR A 22 3.55 2.30 -13.96
C THR A 22 4.84 1.65 -13.45
N LEU A 23 4.91 1.33 -12.15
CA LEU A 23 6.06 0.63 -11.56
C LEU A 23 6.25 -0.78 -12.15
N GLN A 24 5.15 -1.50 -12.43
CA GLN A 24 5.21 -2.80 -13.10
C GLN A 24 5.75 -2.69 -14.53
N VAL A 25 5.28 -1.70 -15.31
CA VAL A 25 5.75 -1.45 -16.68
C VAL A 25 7.25 -1.13 -16.70
N LEU A 26 7.70 -0.30 -15.76
CA LEU A 26 9.10 0.09 -15.63
C LEU A 26 9.99 -0.97 -14.96
N LYS A 27 9.43 -2.14 -14.60
CA LYS A 27 10.11 -3.24 -13.91
C LYS A 27 10.78 -2.81 -12.60
N VAL A 28 10.22 -1.81 -11.92
CA VAL A 28 10.68 -1.38 -10.60
C VAL A 28 10.09 -2.35 -9.56
N PRO A 29 10.93 -3.00 -8.71
CA PRO A 29 10.45 -3.85 -7.64
C PRO A 29 9.44 -3.11 -6.76
N SER A 30 8.20 -3.57 -6.77
CA SER A 30 7.09 -2.90 -6.09
C SER A 30 6.05 -3.90 -5.61
N LYS A 31 5.26 -3.48 -4.63
CA LYS A 31 4.20 -4.27 -3.98
C LYS A 31 3.01 -3.37 -3.73
N MET A 32 1.80 -3.87 -3.93
CA MET A 32 0.55 -3.19 -3.60
C MET A 32 -0.04 -3.76 -2.32
N LEU A 33 -0.50 -2.89 -1.41
CA LEU A 33 -1.32 -3.24 -0.26
C LEU A 33 -2.61 -2.42 -0.34
N TYR A 34 -3.72 -3.09 -0.61
CA TYR A 34 -5.01 -2.45 -0.87
C TYR A 34 -6.02 -2.82 0.21
N PHE A 35 -6.72 -1.81 0.73
CA PHE A 35 -7.76 -1.98 1.75
C PHE A 35 -9.12 -1.56 1.17
N PRO A 36 -10.02 -2.51 0.86
CA PRO A 36 -11.33 -2.18 0.27
C PRO A 36 -12.28 -1.47 1.24
N ASP A 37 -11.97 -1.47 2.54
CA ASP A 37 -12.86 -1.07 3.61
C ASP A 37 -12.25 0.01 4.54
N GLU A 38 -11.10 0.57 4.14
CA GLU A 38 -10.43 1.69 4.81
C GLU A 38 -10.53 2.98 3.99
N GLY A 39 -10.38 4.11 4.66
CA GLY A 39 -10.21 5.42 4.01
C GLY A 39 -8.74 5.80 3.88
N HIS A 40 -8.46 7.08 4.02
CA HIS A 40 -7.09 7.59 4.03
C HIS A 40 -6.23 7.08 5.20
N TRP A 41 -6.88 6.75 6.32
CA TRP A 41 -6.24 6.20 7.50
C TRP A 41 -6.66 4.74 7.65
N VAL A 42 -5.73 3.88 8.08
CA VAL A 42 -6.00 2.47 8.38
C VAL A 42 -6.40 2.34 9.84
N LEU A 43 -7.70 2.24 10.11
CA LEU A 43 -8.24 2.35 11.47
C LEU A 43 -8.75 1.01 12.04
N LYS A 44 -9.14 0.05 11.20
CA LYS A 44 -9.65 -1.23 11.71
C LYS A 44 -8.50 -2.04 12.32
N PRO A 45 -8.65 -2.62 13.52
CA PRO A 45 -7.55 -3.27 14.23
C PRO A 45 -6.80 -4.32 13.41
N GLN A 46 -7.52 -5.18 12.67
CA GLN A 46 -6.95 -6.23 11.85
C GLN A 46 -6.18 -5.64 10.65
N ASN A 47 -6.73 -4.61 10.02
CA ASN A 47 -6.08 -3.92 8.90
C ASN A 47 -4.82 -3.19 9.37
N SER A 48 -4.85 -2.54 10.54
CA SER A 48 -3.66 -1.90 11.12
C SER A 48 -2.55 -2.92 11.40
N GLN A 49 -2.87 -4.09 11.96
CA GLN A 49 -1.89 -5.16 12.15
C GLN A 49 -1.26 -5.61 10.82
N LEU A 50 -2.07 -5.84 9.79
CA LEU A 50 -1.59 -6.19 8.46
C LEU A 50 -0.72 -5.07 7.85
N TRP A 51 -1.12 -3.82 8.02
CA TRP A 51 -0.38 -2.65 7.55
C TRP A 51 1.01 -2.58 8.19
N TYR A 52 1.09 -2.58 9.52
CA TYR A 52 2.37 -2.54 10.24
C TYR A 52 3.26 -3.71 9.86
N LYS A 53 2.72 -4.93 9.82
CA LYS A 53 3.47 -6.12 9.40
C LYS A 53 4.04 -5.94 7.99
N THR A 54 3.21 -5.53 7.03
CA THR A 54 3.61 -5.42 5.63
C THR A 54 4.64 -4.32 5.40
N VAL A 55 4.47 -3.17 6.08
CA VAL A 55 5.43 -2.05 6.01
C VAL A 55 6.76 -2.46 6.61
N ASN A 56 6.77 -3.08 7.79
CA ASN A 56 8.00 -3.55 8.44
C ASN A 56 8.71 -4.62 7.61
N ASP A 57 7.98 -5.64 7.12
CA ASP A 57 8.56 -6.67 6.25
C ASP A 57 9.19 -6.07 4.98
N TRP A 58 8.56 -5.03 4.41
CA TRP A 58 9.11 -4.32 3.25
C TRP A 58 10.39 -3.56 3.61
N VAL A 59 10.42 -2.84 4.73
CA VAL A 59 11.62 -2.15 5.19
C VAL A 59 12.75 -3.16 5.47
N ASP A 60 12.46 -4.27 6.15
CA ASP A 60 13.42 -5.33 6.41
C ASP A 60 14.00 -5.91 5.12
N GLN A 61 13.19 -6.13 4.09
CA GLN A 61 13.66 -6.66 2.81
C GLN A 61 14.73 -5.77 2.14
N TRP A 62 14.63 -4.45 2.29
CA TRP A 62 15.47 -3.49 1.56
C TRP A 62 16.54 -2.80 2.41
N CYS A 63 16.35 -2.72 3.73
CA CYS A 63 17.20 -1.93 4.62
C CYS A 63 17.91 -2.76 5.70
N LYS A 64 17.58 -4.05 5.84
CA LYS A 64 18.24 -4.91 6.82
C LYS A 64 19.69 -5.16 6.38
N LYS A 65 20.62 -4.96 7.33
CA LYS A 65 22.05 -5.24 7.15
C LYS A 65 22.34 -6.73 7.16
#